data_AF-A0A1I4E0S7-F1
#
_entry.id   AF-A0A1I4E0S7-F1
#
_cell.length_a   1.000
_cell.length_b   1.000
_cell.length_c   1.000
_cell.angle_alpha   90.00
_cell.angle_beta   90.00
_cell.angle_gamma   90.00
#
_symmetry.space_group_name_H-M   'P 1'
#
loop_
_entity.id
_entity.type
_entity.pdbx_description
1 polymer ?
#
loop_
_entity_poly.entity_id
_entity_poly.type
_entity_poly.pdbx_seq_one_letter_code
_entity_poly.pdbx_strand_id
1 'polypeptide(L)'
;MTRLQDVLLVVGQLNYTWTNTESLLIYLIAGLAKVDKETAIIIFLTLNTTRARIELVERLAKMKKTPADCRKAVLAVTEQLNKQAKLRNKYSHCIYSFDETGTEATTQLMRIADGKDAVRYGKIEKLDDAEIKRIRASIDAITKINTGVWAIVDDYGFPK
;
A
#
# COMPACT_ATOMS: atom_id res chain seq x y z
N MET A 1 10.68 25.45 -2.10
CA MET A 1 9.82 24.47 -2.79
C MET A 1 8.39 24.88 -2.48
N THR A 2 7.50 24.97 -3.47
CA THR A 2 6.11 25.37 -3.21
C THR A 2 5.36 24.23 -2.53
N ARG A 3 4.23 24.52 -1.85
CA ARG A 3 3.40 23.47 -1.23
C ARG A 3 3.02 22.43 -2.26
N LEU A 4 2.60 22.86 -3.46
CA LEU A 4 2.32 21.99 -4.61
C LEU A 4 3.47 21.02 -4.92
N GLN A 5 4.70 21.51 -5.04
CA GLN A 5 5.87 20.67 -5.32
C GLN A 5 6.12 19.64 -4.21
N ASP A 6 5.97 20.05 -2.95
CA ASP A 6 6.10 19.13 -1.81
C ASP A 6 5.06 18.02 -1.86
N VAL A 7 3.79 18.33 -2.18
CA VAL A 7 2.73 17.34 -2.34
C VAL A 7 3.06 16.34 -3.44
N LEU A 8 3.41 16.85 -4.62
CA LEU A 8 3.72 16.02 -5.79
C LEU A 8 4.87 15.06 -5.49
N LEU A 9 5.91 15.54 -4.81
CA LEU A 9 7.05 14.74 -4.42
C LEU A 9 6.65 13.61 -3.46
N VAL A 10 5.98 13.94 -2.35
CA VAL A 10 5.67 12.91 -1.33
C VAL A 10 4.59 11.93 -1.78
N VAL A 11 3.61 12.37 -2.57
CA VAL A 11 2.57 11.48 -3.13
C VAL A 11 3.17 10.59 -4.21
N GLY A 12 4.05 11.12 -5.07
CA GLY A 12 4.79 10.33 -6.04
C GLY A 12 5.65 9.25 -5.36
N GLN A 13 6.40 9.65 -4.33
CA GLN A 13 7.21 8.72 -3.54
C GLN A 13 6.36 7.65 -2.85
N LEU A 14 5.21 8.02 -2.28
CA LEU A 14 4.26 7.07 -1.67
C LEU A 14 3.78 6.03 -2.69
N ASN A 15 3.35 6.47 -3.87
CA ASN A 15 2.86 5.57 -4.92
C ASN A 15 3.95 4.63 -5.45
N TYR A 16 5.17 5.14 -5.66
CA TYR A 16 6.31 4.33 -6.09
C TYR A 16 6.67 3.27 -5.03
N THR A 17 6.85 3.70 -3.77
CA THR A 17 7.23 2.82 -2.67
C THR A 17 6.17 1.73 -2.46
N TRP A 18 4.89 2.09 -2.55
CA TRP A 18 3.78 1.15 -2.51
C TRP A 18 3.88 0.11 -3.62
N THR A 19 3.96 0.55 -4.88
CA THR A 19 3.94 -0.34 -6.05
C THR A 19 5.14 -1.29 -6.05
N ASN A 20 6.32 -0.81 -5.67
CA ASN A 20 7.51 -1.63 -5.50
C ASN A 20 7.36 -2.67 -4.37
N THR A 21 6.72 -2.30 -3.25
CA THR A 21 6.53 -3.21 -2.13
C THR A 21 5.44 -4.24 -2.41
N GLU A 22 4.37 -3.85 -3.10
CA GLU A 22 3.31 -4.75 -3.51
C GLU A 22 3.82 -5.83 -4.48
N SER A 23 4.72 -5.51 -5.40
CA SER A 23 5.27 -6.50 -6.33
C SER A 23 6.07 -7.59 -5.62
N LEU A 24 6.60 -7.33 -4.42
CA LEU A 24 7.29 -8.37 -3.63
C LEU A 24 6.36 -9.50 -3.17
N LEU A 25 5.04 -9.31 -3.21
CA LEU A 25 4.09 -10.41 -2.98
C LEU A 25 4.29 -11.57 -3.97
N ILE A 26 4.89 -11.32 -5.14
CA ILE A 26 5.28 -12.36 -6.11
C ILE A 26 6.18 -13.42 -5.43
N TYR A 27 7.17 -12.99 -4.63
CA TYR A 27 8.10 -13.90 -3.98
C TYR A 27 7.41 -14.70 -2.85
N LEU A 28 6.49 -14.06 -2.13
CA LEU A 28 5.67 -14.76 -1.13
C LEU A 28 4.74 -15.79 -1.77
N ILE A 29 4.13 -15.47 -2.92
CA ILE A 29 3.32 -16.41 -3.70
C ILE A 29 4.19 -17.59 -4.15
N ALA A 30 5.36 -17.33 -4.75
CA ALA A 30 6.28 -18.37 -5.22
C ALA A 30 6.65 -19.35 -4.10
N GLY A 31 7.12 -18.83 -2.97
CA GLY A 31 7.53 -19.65 -1.83
C GLY A 31 6.40 -20.44 -1.19
N LEU A 32 5.26 -19.80 -0.91
CA LEU A 32 4.14 -20.45 -0.22
C LEU A 32 3.38 -21.44 -1.13
N ALA A 33 3.26 -21.13 -2.42
CA ALA A 33 2.66 -22.04 -3.40
C ALA A 33 3.62 -23.16 -3.83
N LYS A 34 4.93 -22.99 -3.63
CA LYS A 34 6.00 -23.88 -4.10
C LYS A 34 6.06 -23.95 -5.64
N VAL A 35 6.05 -22.78 -6.27
CA VAL A 35 6.16 -22.60 -7.72
C VAL A 35 7.36 -21.72 -8.05
N ASP A 36 7.83 -21.76 -9.29
CA ASP A 36 8.85 -20.84 -9.78
C ASP A 36 8.32 -19.39 -9.83
N LYS A 37 9.25 -18.44 -10.01
CA LYS A 37 8.94 -17.02 -10.04
C LYS A 37 8.03 -16.63 -11.22
N GLU A 38 8.22 -17.23 -12.40
CA GLU A 38 7.43 -16.88 -13.59
C GLU A 38 5.97 -17.28 -13.40
N THR A 39 5.73 -18.48 -12.87
CA THR A 39 4.40 -18.94 -12.48
C THR A 39 3.77 -18.01 -11.43
N ALA A 40 4.53 -17.59 -10.42
CA ALA A 40 4.05 -16.64 -9.41
C ALA A 40 3.72 -15.25 -10.00
N ILE A 41 4.49 -14.77 -10.99
CA ILE A 41 4.19 -13.53 -11.72
C ILE A 41 2.86 -13.65 -12.44
N ILE A 42 2.60 -14.75 -13.14
CA ILE A 42 1.33 -14.98 -13.84
C ILE A 42 0.16 -14.95 -12.85
N ILE A 43 0.29 -15.64 -11.70
CA ILE A 43 -0.72 -15.60 -10.63
C ILE A 43 -0.93 -14.16 -10.13
N PHE A 44 0.14 -13.43 -9.84
CA PHE A 44 0.07 -12.05 -9.35
C PHE A 44 -0.64 -11.11 -10.33
N LEU A 45 -0.32 -11.22 -11.63
CA LEU A 45 -0.92 -10.41 -12.69
C LEU A 45 -2.37 -10.79 -12.99
N THR A 46 -2.78 -12.03 -12.73
CA THR A 46 -4.17 -12.48 -12.86
C THR A 46 -5.07 -11.92 -11.77
N LEU A 47 -4.52 -11.60 -10.59
CA LEU A 47 -5.26 -10.99 -9.49
C LEU A 47 -5.35 -9.48 -9.69
N ASN A 48 -6.55 -9.01 -10.04
CA ASN A 48 -6.81 -7.62 -10.44
C ASN A 48 -6.76 -6.58 -9.31
N THR A 49 -6.65 -7.00 -8.04
CA THR A 49 -6.63 -6.07 -6.90
C THR A 49 -5.55 -6.45 -5.90
N THR A 50 -4.95 -5.44 -5.26
CA THR A 50 -4.00 -5.65 -4.16
C THR A 50 -4.59 -6.48 -3.04
N ARG A 51 -5.88 -6.27 -2.75
CA ARG A 51 -6.60 -7.06 -1.74
C ARG A 51 -6.62 -8.54 -2.09
N ALA A 52 -6.95 -8.90 -3.32
CA ALA A 52 -6.97 -10.30 -3.75
C ALA A 52 -5.58 -10.95 -3.67
N ARG A 53 -4.52 -10.21 -4.02
CA ARG A 53 -3.13 -10.65 -3.90
C ARG A 53 -2.74 -10.92 -2.45
N ILE A 54 -3.07 -10.00 -1.53
CA ILE A 54 -2.82 -10.16 -0.11
C ILE A 54 -3.62 -11.34 0.47
N GLU A 55 -4.91 -11.45 0.14
CA GLU A 55 -5.76 -12.56 0.60
C GLU A 55 -5.25 -13.92 0.12
N LEU A 56 -4.72 -14.02 -1.10
CA LEU A 56 -4.06 -15.24 -1.57
C LEU A 56 -2.86 -15.59 -0.70
N VAL A 57 -1.94 -14.65 -0.48
CA VAL A 57 -0.74 -14.86 0.35
C VAL A 57 -1.13 -15.31 1.76
N GLU A 58 -2.10 -14.65 2.39
CA GLU A 58 -2.57 -15.03 3.72
C GLU A 58 -3.19 -16.44 3.76
N ARG A 59 -3.97 -16.82 2.73
CA ARG A 59 -4.56 -18.16 2.64
C ARG A 59 -3.47 -19.22 2.45
N LEU A 60 -2.49 -18.97 1.59
CA LEU A 60 -1.34 -19.87 1.40
C LEU A 60 -0.51 -20.00 2.69
N ALA A 61 -0.27 -18.90 3.40
CA ALA A 61 0.45 -18.90 4.68
C ALA A 61 -0.26 -19.70 5.78
N LYS A 62 -1.60 -19.73 5.75
CA LYS A 62 -2.43 -20.47 6.73
C LYS A 62 -2.51 -21.98 6.45
N MET A 63 -2.01 -22.47 5.32
CA MET A 63 -2.02 -23.91 5.02
C MET A 63 -1.15 -24.70 6.00
N LYS A 64 -1.54 -25.96 6.29
CA LYS A 64 -0.80 -26.85 7.21
C LYS A 64 0.67 -27.08 6.83
N LYS A 65 1.00 -26.96 5.54
CA LYS A 65 2.36 -27.15 5.00
C LYS A 65 3.32 -26.00 5.32
N THR A 66 2.80 -24.85 5.78
CA THR A 66 3.60 -23.66 6.06
C THR A 66 4.10 -23.72 7.51
N PRO A 67 5.42 -23.62 7.77
CA PRO A 67 5.96 -23.58 9.12
C PRO A 67 5.32 -22.48 9.97
N ALA A 68 5.14 -22.72 11.27
CA ALA A 68 4.42 -21.80 12.15
C ALA A 68 5.05 -20.41 12.20
N ASP A 69 6.39 -20.34 12.21
CA ASP A 69 7.14 -19.08 12.24
C ASP A 69 7.03 -18.34 10.90
N CYS A 70 7.12 -19.05 9.78
CA CYS A 70 6.91 -18.49 8.43
C CYS A 70 5.52 -17.87 8.32
N ARG A 71 4.50 -18.62 8.74
CA ARG A 71 3.11 -18.16 8.78
C ARG A 71 2.98 -16.90 9.63
N LYS A 72 3.55 -16.87 10.83
CA LYS A 72 3.48 -15.71 11.73
C LYS A 72 4.14 -14.47 11.08
N ALA A 73 5.32 -14.64 10.48
CA ALA A 73 6.04 -13.57 9.81
C ALA A 73 5.27 -13.01 8.61
N VAL A 74 4.78 -13.88 7.73
CA VAL A 74 3.98 -13.47 6.55
C VAL A 74 2.71 -12.74 6.98
N LEU A 75 1.95 -13.29 7.94
CA LEU A 75 0.71 -12.65 8.40
C LEU A 75 0.95 -11.29 9.07
N ALA A 76 2.05 -11.13 9.81
CA ALA A 76 2.41 -9.84 10.40
C ALA A 76 2.70 -8.79 9.33
N VAL A 77 3.43 -9.15 8.27
CA VAL A 77 3.76 -8.24 7.17
C VAL A 77 2.52 -7.90 6.32
N THR A 78 1.65 -8.87 6.01
CA THR A 78 0.42 -8.59 5.26
C THR A 78 -0.59 -7.75 6.05
N GLU A 79 -0.67 -7.92 7.37
CA GLU A 79 -1.48 -7.06 8.23
C GLU A 79 -1.01 -5.60 8.17
N GLN A 80 0.30 -5.38 8.24
CA GLN A 80 0.88 -4.04 8.11
C GLN A 80 0.64 -3.44 6.72
N LEU A 81 0.80 -4.23 5.66
CA LEU A 81 0.55 -3.79 4.28
C LEU A 81 -0.92 -3.37 4.09
N ASN A 82 -1.87 -4.13 4.64
CA ASN A 82 -3.30 -3.78 4.64
C ASN A 82 -3.59 -2.45 5.37
N LYS A 83 -2.88 -2.16 6.48
CA LYS A 83 -3.01 -0.88 7.17
C LYS A 83 -2.54 0.28 6.29
N GLN A 84 -1.40 0.12 5.60
CA GLN A 84 -0.87 1.14 4.69
C GLN A 84 -1.71 1.29 3.40
N ALA A 85 -2.36 0.22 2.92
CA ALA A 85 -3.25 0.27 1.75
C ALA A 85 -4.36 1.32 1.90
N LYS A 86 -4.96 1.42 3.09
CA LYS A 86 -6.02 2.40 3.38
C LYS A 86 -5.51 3.84 3.23
N LEU A 87 -4.31 4.10 3.74
CA LEU A 87 -3.71 5.42 3.69
C LEU A 87 -3.25 5.77 2.26
N ARG A 88 -2.64 4.83 1.54
CA ARG A 88 -2.32 5.00 0.13
C ARG A 88 -3.58 5.34 -0.67
N ASN A 89 -4.65 4.57 -0.50
CA ASN A 89 -5.91 4.81 -1.20
C ASN A 89 -6.52 6.18 -0.90
N LYS A 90 -6.38 6.69 0.33
CA LYS A 90 -6.80 8.05 0.70
C LYS A 90 -6.14 9.09 -0.23
N TYR A 91 -4.82 9.05 -0.35
CA TYR A 91 -4.05 10.04 -1.09
C TYR A 91 -4.04 9.81 -2.61
N SER A 92 -4.20 8.57 -3.07
CA SER A 92 -4.34 8.27 -4.50
C SER A 92 -5.73 8.61 -5.05
N HIS A 93 -6.75 8.71 -4.19
CA HIS A 93 -8.14 8.93 -4.58
C HIS A 93 -8.80 10.13 -3.87
N CYS A 94 -8.05 11.20 -3.59
CA CYS A 94 -8.59 12.49 -3.17
C CYS A 94 -8.51 13.53 -4.31
N ILE A 95 -9.39 14.52 -4.28
CA ILE A 95 -9.25 15.75 -5.07
C ILE A 95 -8.23 16.63 -4.37
N TYR A 96 -7.24 17.09 -5.11
CA TYR A 96 -6.28 18.09 -4.65
C TYR A 96 -6.72 19.45 -5.18
N SER A 97 -6.86 20.42 -4.28
CA SER A 97 -7.17 21.81 -4.61
C SER A 97 -6.05 22.71 -4.12
N PHE A 98 -5.57 23.58 -5.00
CA PHE A 98 -4.51 24.55 -4.73
C PHE A 98 -5.04 25.95 -4.98
N ASP A 99 -4.56 26.93 -4.24
CA ASP A 99 -4.83 28.35 -4.52
C ASP A 99 -4.04 28.83 -5.75
N GLU A 100 -4.37 30.01 -6.28
CA GLU A 100 -3.73 30.58 -7.49
C GLU A 100 -2.21 30.73 -7.35
N THR A 101 -1.70 30.80 -6.12
CA THR A 101 -0.27 30.93 -5.83
C THR A 101 0.43 29.58 -5.59
N GLY A 102 -0.31 28.48 -5.44
CA GLY A 102 0.22 27.14 -5.14
C GLY A 102 0.82 27.00 -3.73
N THR A 103 0.48 27.91 -2.82
CA THR A 103 1.02 28.01 -1.45
C THR A 103 0.15 27.28 -0.44
N GLU A 104 -1.17 27.27 -0.67
CA GLU A 104 -2.12 26.49 0.11
C GLU A 104 -2.59 25.27 -0.67
N ALA A 105 -2.58 24.11 -0.02
CA ALA A 105 -3.10 22.86 -0.59
C ALA A 105 -4.14 22.27 0.35
N THR A 106 -5.29 21.88 -0.20
CA THR A 106 -6.31 21.12 0.51
C THR A 106 -6.56 19.81 -0.21
N THR A 107 -6.86 18.77 0.56
CA THR A 107 -7.37 17.51 0.03
C THR A 107 -8.85 17.43 0.34
N GLN A 108 -9.64 17.07 -0.66
CA GLN A 108 -11.03 16.73 -0.48
C GLN A 108 -11.21 15.27 -0.85
N LEU A 109 -11.70 14.47 0.11
CA LEU A 109 -12.01 13.07 -0.17
C LEU A 109 -13.04 12.99 -1.30
N MET A 110 -12.79 12.16 -2.31
CA MET A 110 -13.72 11.87 -3.41
C MET A 110 -14.87 10.95 -2.96
N ARG A 111 -15.51 11.29 -1.85
CA ARG A 111 -16.70 10.59 -1.37
C ARG A 111 -17.84 11.58 -1.32
N ILE A 112 -18.80 11.41 -2.22
CA ILE A 112 -20.12 12.03 -2.11
C ILE A 112 -20.88 11.26 -1.03
N ALA A 113 -21.35 11.95 0.01
CA ALA A 113 -22.38 11.42 0.88
C ALA A 113 -23.72 12.01 0.42
N ASP A 114 -24.51 11.20 -0.30
CA ASP A 114 -25.90 11.55 -0.64
C ASP A 114 -26.75 11.51 0.62
N GLY A 115 -27.11 12.68 1.14
CA GLY A 115 -28.19 12.84 2.10
C GLY A 115 -29.53 13.00 1.37
N LYS A 116 -30.65 12.73 2.05
CA LYS A 116 -32.01 12.85 1.47
C LYS A 116 -32.31 14.21 0.83
N ASP A 117 -31.70 15.30 1.30
CA ASP A 117 -31.98 16.67 0.86
C ASP A 117 -30.73 17.49 0.44
N ALA A 118 -29.52 16.91 0.48
CA ALA A 118 -28.29 17.62 0.08
C ALA A 118 -27.13 16.67 -0.25
N VAL A 119 -26.39 17.02 -1.31
CA VAL A 119 -25.09 16.43 -1.65
C VAL A 119 -24.05 16.97 -0.66
N ARG A 120 -23.56 16.12 0.25
CA ARG A 120 -22.47 16.50 1.16
C ARG A 120 -21.14 16.05 0.55
N TYR A 121 -20.33 17.02 0.15
CA TYR A 121 -18.96 16.77 -0.28
C TYR A 121 -18.11 16.28 0.88
N GLY A 122 -17.17 15.37 0.61
CA GLY A 122 -16.29 14.78 1.62
C GLY A 122 -15.51 15.82 2.43
N LYS A 123 -15.00 15.39 3.58
CA LYS A 123 -14.22 16.23 4.51
C LYS A 123 -13.06 16.90 3.75
N ILE A 124 -13.00 18.23 3.83
CA ILE A 124 -11.87 19.03 3.37
C ILE A 124 -10.82 18.99 4.48
N GLU A 125 -9.63 18.50 4.17
CA GLU A 125 -8.49 18.45 5.08
C GLU A 125 -7.37 19.30 4.50
N LYS A 126 -6.87 20.27 5.27
CA LYS A 126 -5.70 21.06 4.89
C LYS A 126 -4.49 20.14 4.79
N LEU A 127 -3.72 20.29 3.72
CA LEU A 127 -2.48 19.54 3.54
C LEU A 127 -1.33 20.30 4.21
N ASP A 128 -1.42 20.41 5.52
CA ASP A 128 -0.43 21.06 6.38
C ASP A 128 0.81 20.19 6.58
N ASP A 129 1.77 20.69 7.35
CA ASP A 129 3.02 19.97 7.63
C ASP A 129 2.78 18.67 8.41
N ALA A 130 1.69 18.58 9.18
CA ALA A 130 1.32 17.37 9.90
C ALA A 130 0.78 16.30 8.95
N GLU A 131 0.04 16.67 7.91
CA GLU A 131 -0.41 15.75 6.84
C GLU A 131 0.79 15.28 6.01
N ILE A 132 1.72 16.17 5.63
CA ILE A 132 2.96 15.80 4.93
C ILE A 132 3.80 14.82 5.78
N LYS A 133 3.93 15.08 7.08
CA LYS A 133 4.62 14.17 8.01
C LYS A 133 3.96 12.80 8.09
N ARG A 134 2.62 12.73 8.02
CA ARG A 134 1.87 11.46 7.98
C ARG A 134 2.14 10.67 6.70
N ILE A 135 2.21 11.34 5.55
CA ILE A 135 2.58 10.69 4.28
C ILE A 135 4.00 10.11 4.36
N ARG A 136 4.97 10.91 4.87
CA ARG A 136 6.35 10.46 5.06
C ARG A 136 6.45 9.25 6.01
N ALA A 137 5.75 9.28 7.14
CA ALA A 137 5.72 8.15 8.07
C ALA A 137 5.14 6.87 7.43
N SER A 138 4.18 7.01 6.50
CA SER A 138 3.66 5.88 5.73
C SER A 138 4.68 5.34 4.75
N ILE A 139 5.41 6.20 4.04
CA ILE A 139 6.53 5.80 3.17
C ILE A 139 7.57 5.00 3.97
N ASP A 140 7.95 5.47 5.15
CA ASP A 140 8.89 4.77 6.03
C ASP A 140 8.34 3.41 6.48
N ALA A 141 7.05 3.33 6.81
CA ALA A 141 6.39 2.08 7.18
C ALA A 141 6.36 1.09 6.00
N ILE A 142 6.03 1.55 4.79
CA ILE A 142 6.04 0.71 3.58
C ILE A 142 7.46 0.24 3.27
N THR A 143 8.46 1.09 3.45
CA THR A 143 9.88 0.72 3.28
C THR A 143 10.29 -0.37 4.26
N LYS A 144 9.86 -0.30 5.52
CA LYS A 144 10.08 -1.37 6.51
C LYS A 144 9.39 -2.67 6.14
N ILE A 145 8.16 -2.58 5.62
CA ILE A 145 7.42 -3.74 5.11
C ILE A 145 8.21 -4.38 3.96
N ASN A 146 8.73 -3.58 3.03
CA ASN A 146 9.55 -4.05 1.91
C ASN A 146 10.76 -4.87 2.38
N THR A 147 11.56 -4.29 3.28
CA THR A 147 12.71 -5.00 3.87
C THR A 147 12.30 -6.24 4.66
N GLY A 148 11.13 -6.20 5.31
CA GLY A 148 10.57 -7.35 6.03
C GLY A 148 10.14 -8.49 5.10
N VAL A 149 9.60 -8.18 3.92
CA VAL A 149 9.30 -9.19 2.90
C VAL A 149 10.59 -9.84 2.41
N TRP A 150 11.64 -9.06 2.13
CA TRP A 150 12.93 -9.60 1.71
C TRP A 150 13.56 -10.50 2.77
N ALA A 151 13.50 -10.11 4.05
CA ALA A 151 13.96 -10.96 5.15
C ALA A 151 13.23 -12.32 5.17
N ILE A 152 11.90 -12.32 4.99
CA ILE A 152 11.13 -13.58 4.88
C ILE A 152 11.58 -14.40 3.66
N VAL A 153 11.78 -13.76 2.51
CA VAL A 153 12.24 -14.45 1.29
C VAL A 153 13.59 -15.11 1.52
N ASP A 154 14.51 -14.45 2.21
CA ASP A 154 15.84 -14.94 2.52
C ASP A 154 15.81 -16.06 3.57
N ASP A 155 15.14 -15.81 4.71
CA ASP A 155 15.08 -16.74 5.86
C ASP A 155 14.44 -18.09 5.49
N TYR A 156 13.46 -18.08 4.58
CA TYR A 156 12.73 -19.28 4.17
C TYR A 156 13.12 -19.80 2.77
N GLY A 157 14.14 -19.20 2.14
CA GLY A 157 14.66 -19.65 0.84
C GLY A 157 13.63 -19.62 -0.28
N PHE A 158 12.78 -18.58 -0.32
CA PHE A 158 11.78 -18.45 -1.38
C PHE A 158 12.44 -18.13 -2.73
N PRO A 159 11.86 -18.58 -3.87
CA PRO A 159 12.40 -18.30 -5.20
C PRO A 159 12.53 -16.79 -5.47
N LYS A 160 13.63 -16.36 -6.12
CA LYS A 160 13.98 -14.96 -6.44
C LYS A 160 14.07 -14.70 -7.93
#